data_AF-A0A2M7QIX1-F1
#
_entry.id   AF-A0A2M7QIX1-F1
#
_cell.length_a   1.000
_cell.length_b   1.000
_cell.length_c   1.000
_cell.angle_alpha   90.00
_cell.angle_beta   90.00
_cell.angle_gamma   90.00
#
_symmetry.space_group_name_H-M   'P 1'
#
loop_
_entity.id
_entity.type
_entity.pdbx_description
1 polymer ?
#
loop_
_entity_poly.entity_id
_entity_poly.type
_entity_poly.pdbx_seq_one_letter_code
_entity_poly.pdbx_strand_id
1 'polypeptide(L)'
;MRNKLLAIFTVAFLLRLINLNQSLWLDEAIVAKVARTIPFHLIPIRFSPGDFHPPLYYMFMSLWTHFFGFSEISLRMPSVVSSILTGYLVYRIGLILAQKKTAFWAMIFFLFNPLIIYYSQEARMYMITTFFLTSTLFFFIRLISNEHNPRMSNIKSQISNKNLNSNSNKIAIIIFIVLSIVTFYGSLFFIGAMLIYSLIQKKYKIAMLIIFTVLISLIFLFPLLFQQLQTAKTGLIDVKNWSLVLGKANIKNLL
;
A
#
# COMPACT_ATOMS: atom_id res chain seq x y z
N MET A 1 -29.73 -4.42 -1.27
CA MET A 1 -28.46 -3.66 -1.08
C MET A 1 -27.28 -4.25 -1.84
N ARG A 2 -27.11 -5.59 -1.92
CA ARG A 2 -26.04 -6.23 -2.69
C ARG A 2 -25.92 -5.72 -4.14
N ASN A 3 -27.02 -5.68 -4.87
CA ASN A 3 -27.04 -5.23 -6.27
C ASN A 3 -26.61 -3.76 -6.43
N LYS A 4 -26.94 -2.90 -5.45
CA LYS A 4 -26.50 -1.49 -5.44
C LYS A 4 -24.98 -1.37 -5.27
N LEU A 5 -24.41 -2.15 -4.35
CA LEU A 5 -22.95 -2.17 -4.15
C LEU A 5 -22.26 -2.71 -5.41
N LEU A 6 -22.74 -3.81 -5.98
CA LEU A 6 -22.19 -4.37 -7.21
C LEU A 6 -22.20 -3.33 -8.34
N ALA A 7 -23.34 -2.67 -8.58
CA ALA A 7 -23.43 -1.61 -9.58
C ALA A 7 -22.42 -0.48 -9.34
N ILE A 8 -22.27 -0.02 -8.10
CA ILE A 8 -21.29 1.03 -7.75
C ILE A 8 -19.86 0.59 -8.04
N PHE A 9 -19.48 -0.63 -7.63
CA PHE A 9 -18.14 -1.15 -7.90
C PHE A 9 -17.89 -1.37 -9.38
N THR A 10 -18.89 -1.83 -10.14
CA THR A 10 -18.82 -1.95 -11.59
C THR A 10 -18.59 -0.59 -12.25
N VAL A 11 -19.38 0.43 -11.89
CA VAL A 11 -19.19 1.78 -12.43
C VAL A 11 -17.82 2.33 -12.06
N ALA A 12 -17.40 2.19 -10.80
CA ALA A 12 -16.09 2.62 -10.34
C ALA A 12 -14.94 1.92 -11.09
N PHE A 13 -15.09 0.63 -11.40
CA PHE A 13 -14.13 -0.12 -12.20
C PHE A 13 -14.09 0.38 -13.65
N LEU A 14 -15.25 0.53 -14.29
CA LEU A 14 -15.33 1.02 -15.68
C LEU A 14 -14.72 2.41 -15.85
N LEU A 15 -14.93 3.33 -14.89
CA LEU A 15 -14.31 4.65 -14.92
C LEU A 15 -12.78 4.58 -14.97
N ARG A 16 -12.17 3.60 -14.30
CA ARG A 16 -10.72 3.40 -14.27
C ARG A 16 -10.18 2.76 -15.54
N LEU A 17 -11.04 2.24 -16.41
CA LEU A 17 -10.63 1.70 -17.70
C LEU A 17 -10.57 2.78 -18.79
N ILE A 18 -11.17 3.96 -18.57
CA ILE A 18 -11.15 5.07 -19.52
C ILE A 18 -9.71 5.52 -19.74
N ASN A 19 -9.24 5.46 -21.00
CA ASN A 19 -7.88 5.86 -21.39
C ASN A 19 -6.75 5.07 -20.69
N LEU A 20 -7.01 3.85 -20.21
CA LEU A 20 -6.02 3.03 -19.50
C LEU A 20 -4.83 2.61 -20.39
N ASN A 21 -4.99 2.71 -21.72
CA ASN A 21 -3.98 2.43 -22.74
C ASN A 21 -3.15 3.64 -23.17
N GLN A 22 -3.28 4.80 -22.50
CA GLN A 22 -2.48 5.99 -22.79
C GLN A 22 -0.97 5.71 -22.65
N SER A 23 -0.13 6.50 -23.30
CA SER A 23 1.33 6.35 -23.21
C SER A 23 1.83 6.43 -21.76
N LEU A 24 2.91 5.70 -21.47
CA LEU A 24 3.56 5.70 -20.15
C LEU A 24 4.38 6.99 -19.99
N TRP A 25 4.27 7.65 -18.84
CA TRP A 25 5.21 8.71 -18.48
C TRP A 25 6.51 8.13 -17.90
N LEU A 26 7.48 8.99 -17.59
CA LEU A 26 8.86 8.59 -17.27
C LEU A 26 8.93 7.50 -16.19
N ASP A 27 8.25 7.70 -15.06
CA ASP A 27 8.31 6.76 -13.93
C ASP A 27 7.66 5.41 -14.27
N GLU A 28 6.57 5.41 -15.03
CA GLU A 28 5.94 4.18 -15.51
C GLU A 28 6.82 3.47 -16.55
N ALA A 29 7.52 4.22 -17.40
CA ALA A 29 8.44 3.66 -18.39
C ALA A 29 9.62 2.93 -17.72
N ILE A 30 10.10 3.42 -16.57
CA ILE A 30 11.12 2.72 -15.75
C ILE A 30 10.56 1.38 -15.26
N VAL A 31 9.34 1.37 -14.71
CA VAL A 31 8.69 0.14 -14.25
C VAL A 31 8.53 -0.85 -15.40
N ALA A 32 8.05 -0.39 -16.55
CA ALA A 32 7.89 -1.20 -17.76
C ALA A 32 9.23 -1.78 -18.25
N LYS A 33 10.29 -0.96 -18.28
CA LYS A 33 11.63 -1.39 -18.67
C LYS A 33 12.18 -2.48 -17.74
N VAL A 34 12.05 -2.29 -16.43
CA VAL A 34 12.53 -3.25 -15.43
C VAL A 34 11.75 -4.56 -15.53
N ALA A 35 10.41 -4.48 -15.58
CA ALA A 35 9.54 -5.64 -15.70
C ALA A 35 9.84 -6.47 -16.95
N ARG A 36 10.21 -5.82 -18.06
CA ARG A 36 10.55 -6.48 -19.33
C ARG A 36 11.94 -7.09 -19.37
N THR A 37 12.93 -6.45 -18.74
CA THR A 37 14.34 -6.78 -18.96
C THR A 37 14.99 -7.53 -17.81
N ILE A 38 14.42 -7.48 -16.61
CA ILE A 38 15.02 -8.08 -15.41
C ILE A 38 14.06 -9.12 -14.82
N PRO A 39 14.47 -10.40 -14.71
CA PRO A 39 13.72 -11.41 -13.99
C PRO A 39 13.50 -11.02 -12.53
N PHE A 40 12.31 -11.27 -11.99
CA PHE A 40 11.91 -10.83 -10.65
C PHE A 40 12.94 -11.10 -9.54
N HIS A 41 13.57 -12.29 -9.53
CA HIS A 41 14.52 -12.68 -8.49
C HIS A 41 15.86 -11.93 -8.56
N LEU A 42 16.19 -11.30 -9.70
CA LEU A 42 17.41 -10.51 -9.88
C LEU A 42 17.21 -9.03 -9.61
N ILE A 43 15.97 -8.54 -9.49
CA ILE A 43 15.65 -7.13 -9.27
C ILE A 43 16.29 -6.58 -7.98
N PRO A 44 16.25 -7.26 -6.82
CA PRO A 44 16.88 -6.76 -5.60
C PRO A 44 18.40 -6.55 -5.72
N ILE A 45 19.06 -7.20 -6.69
CA ILE A 45 20.51 -7.21 -6.86
C ILE A 45 20.93 -6.32 -8.03
N ARG A 46 20.18 -6.32 -9.14
CA ARG A 46 20.57 -5.65 -10.39
C ARG A 46 19.93 -4.28 -10.60
N PHE A 47 18.81 -4.00 -9.95
CA PHE A 47 18.06 -2.75 -10.16
C PHE A 47 17.91 -1.97 -8.86
N SER A 48 17.33 -2.58 -7.83
CA SER A 48 16.98 -1.88 -6.58
C SER A 48 18.15 -1.15 -5.91
N PRO A 49 19.42 -1.60 -6.00
CA PRO A 49 20.54 -0.83 -5.44
C PRO A 49 20.74 0.56 -6.05
N GLY A 50 20.33 0.75 -7.31
CA GLY A 50 20.39 2.03 -8.01
C GLY A 50 19.07 2.80 -8.04
N ASP A 51 18.01 2.26 -7.43
CA ASP A 51 16.71 2.92 -7.27
C ASP A 51 16.52 3.31 -5.79
N PHE A 52 15.64 4.26 -5.52
CA PHE A 52 15.29 4.70 -4.15
C PHE A 52 14.05 4.00 -3.59
N HIS A 53 13.54 2.99 -4.30
CA HIS A 53 12.37 2.23 -3.91
C HIS A 53 12.74 0.82 -3.42
N PRO A 54 11.93 0.25 -2.52
CA PRO A 54 11.98 -1.17 -2.20
C PRO A 54 11.70 -2.08 -3.41
N PRO A 55 12.14 -3.35 -3.38
CA PRO A 55 12.12 -4.21 -4.57
C PRO A 55 10.74 -4.81 -4.90
N LEU A 56 9.83 -4.97 -3.92
CA LEU A 56 8.64 -5.84 -4.09
C LEU A 56 7.75 -5.41 -5.24
N TYR A 57 7.55 -4.10 -5.43
CA TYR A 57 6.71 -3.61 -6.51
C TYR A 57 7.23 -4.04 -7.88
N TYR A 58 8.52 -3.82 -8.15
CA TYR A 58 9.14 -4.20 -9.42
C TYR A 58 9.22 -5.71 -9.60
N MET A 59 9.49 -6.47 -8.52
CA MET A 59 9.44 -7.93 -8.52
C MET A 59 8.04 -8.44 -8.92
N PHE A 60 7.01 -7.86 -8.30
CA PHE A 60 5.62 -8.17 -8.60
C PHE A 60 5.27 -7.82 -10.05
N MET A 61 5.68 -6.65 -10.56
CA MET A 61 5.40 -6.26 -11.95
C MET A 61 6.10 -7.15 -12.99
N SER A 62 7.35 -7.58 -12.71
CA SER A 62 8.07 -8.56 -13.55
C SER A 62 7.33 -9.89 -13.63
N LEU A 63 6.87 -10.43 -12.48
CA LEU A 63 6.05 -11.64 -12.45
C LEU A 63 4.69 -11.44 -13.12
N TRP A 64 4.01 -10.33 -12.84
CA TRP A 64 2.69 -10.02 -13.35
C TRP A 64 2.68 -9.97 -14.87
N THR A 65 3.59 -9.21 -15.47
CA THR A 65 3.67 -9.06 -16.93
C THR A 65 4.10 -10.34 -17.64
N HIS A 66 4.80 -11.24 -16.95
CA HIS A 66 5.08 -12.58 -17.46
C HIS A 66 3.81 -13.41 -17.67
N PHE A 67 2.84 -13.34 -16.75
CA PHE A 67 1.61 -14.13 -16.83
C PHE A 67 0.46 -13.44 -17.58
N PHE A 68 0.33 -12.13 -17.46
CA PHE A 68 -0.80 -11.36 -18.00
C PHE A 68 -0.45 -10.54 -19.26
N GLY A 69 0.77 -10.72 -19.77
CA GLY A 69 1.28 -10.04 -20.96
C GLY A 69 1.84 -8.64 -20.68
N PHE A 70 2.49 -8.08 -21.70
CA PHE A 70 3.20 -6.80 -21.61
C PHE A 70 2.51 -5.73 -22.45
N SER A 71 1.71 -4.88 -21.80
CA SER A 71 1.00 -3.73 -22.38
C SER A 71 0.73 -2.68 -21.32
N GLU A 72 0.37 -1.45 -21.72
CA GLU A 72 0.00 -0.35 -20.82
C GLU A 72 -1.16 -0.73 -19.90
N ILE A 73 -2.18 -1.38 -20.47
CA ILE A 73 -3.33 -1.89 -19.72
C ILE A 73 -2.87 -2.92 -18.68
N SER A 74 -2.05 -3.89 -19.09
CA SER A 74 -1.54 -4.94 -18.18
C SER A 74 -0.73 -4.34 -17.04
N LEU A 75 0.14 -3.37 -17.32
CA LEU A 75 0.97 -2.69 -16.33
C LEU A 75 0.17 -1.90 -15.29
N ARG A 76 -0.98 -1.33 -15.67
CA ARG A 76 -1.82 -0.52 -14.77
C ARG A 76 -2.91 -1.33 -14.07
N MET A 77 -3.26 -2.51 -14.58
CA MET A 77 -4.34 -3.34 -14.03
C MET A 77 -4.16 -3.70 -12.54
N PRO A 78 -2.94 -3.98 -12.03
CA PRO A 78 -2.75 -4.18 -10.59
C PRO A 78 -3.21 -2.98 -9.75
N SER A 79 -2.87 -1.76 -10.16
CA SER A 79 -3.29 -0.52 -9.48
C SER A 79 -4.81 -0.34 -9.53
N VAL A 80 -5.44 -0.63 -10.68
CA VAL A 80 -6.90 -0.63 -10.83
C VAL A 80 -7.55 -1.60 -9.84
N VAL A 81 -7.11 -2.86 -9.81
CA VAL A 81 -7.65 -3.88 -8.90
C VAL A 81 -7.44 -3.49 -7.44
N SER A 82 -6.24 -3.06 -7.06
CA SER A 82 -5.93 -2.61 -5.70
C SER A 82 -6.81 -1.43 -5.27
N SER A 83 -7.13 -0.49 -6.17
CA SER A 83 -8.01 0.62 -5.84
C SER A 83 -9.46 0.18 -5.55
N ILE A 84 -9.98 -0.80 -6.29
CA ILE A 84 -11.32 -1.36 -6.08
C ILE A 84 -11.37 -2.15 -4.76
N LEU A 85 -10.37 -2.98 -4.50
CA LEU A 85 -10.25 -3.71 -3.24
C LEU A 85 -10.11 -2.77 -2.03
N THR A 86 -9.39 -1.65 -2.20
CA THR A 86 -9.26 -0.62 -1.16
C THR A 86 -10.60 0.03 -0.86
N GLY A 87 -11.39 0.39 -1.88
CA GLY A 87 -12.74 0.92 -1.68
C GLY A 87 -13.66 -0.05 -0.91
N TYR A 88 -13.54 -1.35 -1.17
CA TYR A 88 -14.23 -2.37 -0.38
C TYR A 88 -13.75 -2.40 1.07
N LEU A 89 -12.45 -2.30 1.33
CA LEU A 89 -11.93 -2.23 2.70
C LEU A 89 -12.40 -0.96 3.42
N VAL A 90 -12.46 0.19 2.75
CA VAL A 90 -13.02 1.43 3.31
C VAL A 90 -14.47 1.23 3.75
N TYR A 91 -15.30 0.58 2.91
CA TYR A 91 -16.67 0.21 3.30
C TYR A 91 -16.67 -0.67 4.55
N ARG A 92 -15.80 -1.70 4.60
CA ARG A 92 -15.72 -2.63 5.73
C ARG A 92 -15.23 -1.96 7.01
N ILE A 93 -14.29 -1.03 6.94
CA ILE A 93 -13.82 -0.23 8.07
C ILE A 93 -14.98 0.65 8.57
N GLY A 94 -15.69 1.33 7.67
CA GLY A 94 -16.84 2.15 8.03
C GLY A 94 -17.95 1.38 8.76
N LEU A 95 -18.16 0.10 8.41
CA LEU A 95 -19.10 -0.78 9.11
C LEU A 95 -18.66 -1.18 10.51
N ILE A 96 -17.35 -1.14 10.81
CA ILE A 96 -16.84 -1.41 12.16
C ILE A 96 -16.93 -0.15 13.02
N LEU A 97 -16.59 1.01 12.46
CA LEU A 97 -16.48 2.27 13.20
C LEU A 97 -17.79 3.05 13.33
N ALA A 98 -18.74 2.85 12.41
CA ALA A 98 -19.92 3.69 12.30
C ALA A 98 -21.14 2.90 11.79
N GLN A 99 -22.21 3.63 11.44
CA GLN A 99 -23.42 3.07 10.86
C GLN A 99 -23.27 2.79 9.35
N LYS A 100 -24.14 1.91 8.83
CA LYS A 100 -24.17 1.47 7.43
C LYS A 100 -24.22 2.62 6.41
N LYS A 101 -24.97 3.69 6.73
CA LYS A 101 -25.09 4.88 5.87
C LYS A 101 -23.74 5.59 5.74
N THR A 102 -23.02 5.79 6.84
CA THR A 102 -21.68 6.39 6.85
C THR A 102 -20.67 5.53 6.11
N ALA A 103 -20.67 4.21 6.33
CA ALA A 103 -19.82 3.28 5.61
C ALA A 103 -20.03 3.33 4.09
N PHE A 104 -21.30 3.36 3.66
CA PHE A 104 -21.69 3.46 2.26
C PHE A 104 -21.17 4.74 1.60
N TRP A 105 -21.34 5.90 2.26
CA TRP A 105 -20.84 7.17 1.73
C TRP A 105 -19.31 7.27 1.75
N ALA A 106 -18.64 6.76 2.78
CA ALA A 106 -17.17 6.71 2.81
C ALA A 106 -16.59 5.92 1.63
N MET A 107 -17.20 4.78 1.31
CA MET A 107 -16.84 3.97 0.14
C MET A 107 -17.06 4.74 -1.18
N ILE A 108 -18.20 5.43 -1.32
CA ILE A 108 -18.47 6.25 -2.52
C ILE A 108 -17.42 7.36 -2.64
N PHE A 109 -17.19 8.14 -1.59
CA PHE A 109 -16.21 9.22 -1.64
C PHE A 109 -14.82 8.72 -1.97
N PHE A 110 -14.42 7.54 -1.50
CA PHE A 110 -13.15 6.93 -1.89
C PHE A 110 -13.14 6.51 -3.37
N LEU A 111 -14.13 5.74 -3.82
CA LEU A 111 -14.16 5.14 -5.16
C LEU A 111 -14.23 6.17 -6.29
N PHE A 112 -14.90 7.30 -6.03
CA PHE A 112 -15.12 8.38 -7.00
C PHE A 112 -14.23 9.61 -6.74
N ASN A 113 -13.27 9.52 -5.82
CA ASN A 113 -12.29 10.59 -5.65
C ASN A 113 -11.41 10.67 -6.92
N PRO A 114 -11.29 11.86 -7.57
CA PRO A 114 -10.48 12.02 -8.77
C PRO A 114 -9.01 11.61 -8.61
N LEU A 115 -8.40 11.85 -7.44
CA LEU A 115 -7.03 11.45 -7.16
C LEU A 115 -6.89 9.92 -7.06
N ILE A 116 -7.87 9.24 -6.46
CA ILE A 116 -7.86 7.77 -6.39
C ILE A 116 -8.04 7.16 -7.77
N ILE A 117 -8.87 7.77 -8.63
CA ILE A 117 -9.00 7.34 -10.03
C ILE A 117 -7.68 7.54 -10.75
N TYR A 118 -7.09 8.74 -10.66
CA TYR A 118 -5.80 9.07 -11.28
C TYR A 118 -4.69 8.08 -10.87
N TYR A 119 -4.44 7.89 -9.58
CA TYR A 119 -3.39 6.97 -9.11
C TYR A 119 -3.71 5.49 -9.37
N SER A 120 -4.98 5.13 -9.58
CA SER A 120 -5.33 3.77 -10.01
C SER A 120 -4.97 3.48 -11.47
N GLN A 121 -4.76 4.52 -12.27
CA GLN A 121 -4.33 4.43 -13.67
C GLN A 121 -2.83 4.65 -13.83
N GLU A 122 -2.05 4.70 -12.74
CA GLU A 122 -0.60 4.70 -12.82
C GLU A 122 -0.04 3.29 -12.55
N ALA A 123 0.86 2.84 -13.40
CA ALA A 123 1.69 1.65 -13.22
C ALA A 123 2.81 1.94 -12.18
N ARG A 124 2.40 2.43 -11.01
CA ARG A 124 3.25 2.77 -9.86
C ARG A 124 2.73 2.11 -8.59
N MET A 125 3.59 2.06 -7.57
CA MET A 125 3.31 1.36 -6.32
C MET A 125 2.20 1.98 -5.46
N TYR A 126 1.71 3.18 -5.79
CA TYR A 126 0.83 3.98 -4.94
C TYR A 126 -0.40 3.19 -4.47
N MET A 127 -1.24 2.71 -5.41
CA MET A 127 -2.50 2.04 -5.03
C MET A 127 -2.30 0.66 -4.41
N ILE A 128 -1.23 -0.06 -4.77
CA ILE A 128 -0.88 -1.33 -4.11
C ILE A 128 -0.49 -1.07 -2.65
N THR A 129 0.36 -0.07 -2.40
CA THR A 129 0.73 0.35 -1.04
C THR A 129 -0.49 0.83 -0.26
N THR A 130 -1.37 1.64 -0.87
CA THR A 130 -2.63 2.08 -0.24
C THR A 130 -3.49 0.88 0.16
N PHE A 131 -3.59 -0.13 -0.70
CA PHE A 131 -4.32 -1.36 -0.40
C PHE A 131 -3.70 -2.11 0.79
N PHE A 132 -2.38 -2.28 0.83
CA PHE A 132 -1.70 -2.94 1.95
C PHE A 132 -1.88 -2.17 3.26
N LEU A 133 -1.67 -0.84 3.26
CA LEU A 133 -1.86 -0.01 4.46
C LEU A 133 -3.32 0.00 4.94
N THR A 134 -4.29 0.05 4.03
CA THR A 134 -5.71 -0.02 4.38
C THR A 134 -6.09 -1.40 4.91
N SER A 135 -5.47 -2.47 4.40
CA SER A 135 -5.61 -3.82 4.94
C SER A 135 -5.07 -3.91 6.36
N THR A 136 -3.86 -3.38 6.61
CA THR A 136 -3.27 -3.25 7.95
C THR A 136 -4.21 -2.50 8.89
N LEU A 137 -4.74 -1.35 8.46
CA LEU A 137 -5.70 -0.55 9.24
C LEU A 137 -6.98 -1.33 9.55
N PHE A 138 -7.54 -2.04 8.57
CA PHE A 138 -8.75 -2.84 8.75
C PHE A 138 -8.58 -3.91 9.83
N PHE A 139 -7.49 -4.69 9.76
CA PHE A 139 -7.23 -5.73 10.76
C PHE A 139 -6.86 -5.16 12.12
N PHE A 140 -6.16 -4.03 12.16
CA PHE A 140 -5.85 -3.30 13.38
C PHE A 140 -7.11 -2.81 14.10
N ILE A 141 -8.01 -2.14 13.39
CA ILE A 141 -9.29 -1.68 13.95
C ILE A 141 -10.08 -2.89 14.46
N ARG A 142 -10.17 -3.97 13.68
CA ARG A 142 -10.89 -5.18 14.10
C ARG A 142 -10.32 -5.77 15.39
N LEU A 143 -9.00 -5.78 15.53
CA LEU A 143 -8.33 -6.31 16.71
C LEU A 143 -8.61 -5.45 17.95
N ILE A 144 -8.56 -4.11 17.83
CA ILE A 144 -8.84 -3.19 18.95
C ILE A 144 -10.33 -3.15 19.31
N SER A 145 -11.23 -3.17 18.31
CA SER A 145 -12.68 -3.16 18.55
C SER A 145 -13.18 -4.43 19.25
N ASN A 146 -12.52 -5.57 19.03
CA ASN A 146 -12.86 -6.82 19.71
C ASN A 146 -12.52 -6.81 21.21
N GLU A 147 -11.57 -5.98 21.66
CA GLU A 147 -11.18 -5.90 23.07
C GLU A 147 -12.12 -5.04 23.94
N HIS A 148 -12.97 -4.19 23.34
CA HIS A 148 -13.60 -3.09 24.08
C HIS A 148 -15.13 -3.13 24.27
N ASN A 149 -15.91 -4.09 23.74
CA ASN A 149 -17.37 -4.01 23.94
C ASN A 149 -18.19 -5.33 23.81
N PRO A 150 -18.82 -5.82 24.91
CA PRO A 150 -19.88 -6.82 24.89
C PRO A 150 -21.23 -6.30 24.35
N ARG A 151 -21.52 -4.99 24.47
CA ARG A 151 -22.82 -4.38 24.09
C ARG A 151 -23.02 -4.15 22.59
N MET A 152 -21.97 -4.32 21.78
CA MET A 152 -22.07 -4.31 20.31
C MET A 152 -22.51 -5.67 19.74
N SER A 153 -23.04 -6.58 20.58
CA SER A 153 -23.51 -7.92 20.17
C SER A 153 -24.70 -7.88 19.20
N ASN A 154 -25.51 -6.82 19.21
CA ASN A 154 -26.72 -6.77 18.40
C ASN A 154 -26.48 -6.37 16.93
N ILE A 155 -25.33 -5.76 16.59
CA ILE A 155 -24.91 -5.54 15.19
C ILE A 155 -24.02 -6.69 14.67
N LYS A 156 -23.44 -7.49 15.57
CA LYS A 156 -22.61 -8.67 15.23
C LYS A 156 -23.37 -9.76 14.47
N SER A 157 -24.71 -9.77 14.49
CA SER A 157 -25.52 -10.83 13.86
C SER A 157 -25.70 -10.70 12.34
N GLN A 158 -25.49 -9.52 11.73
CA GLN A 158 -25.67 -9.35 10.29
C GLN A 158 -24.37 -9.38 9.48
N ILE A 159 -23.22 -9.24 10.13
CA ILE A 159 -21.90 -9.52 9.53
C ILE A 159 -21.39 -10.79 10.19
N SER A 160 -22.15 -11.89 10.01
CA SER A 160 -21.64 -13.24 10.21
C SER A 160 -20.44 -13.45 9.29
N ASN A 161 -19.26 -13.13 9.80
CA ASN A 161 -18.01 -13.64 9.31
C ASN A 161 -17.28 -14.22 10.51
N LYS A 162 -17.69 -15.47 10.80
CA LYS A 162 -16.83 -16.61 11.12
C LYS A 162 -15.50 -16.18 11.75
N ASN A 163 -15.40 -16.34 13.07
CA ASN A 163 -14.19 -16.42 13.88
C ASN A 163 -12.87 -16.41 13.08
N LEU A 164 -12.44 -15.25 12.59
CA LEU A 164 -11.02 -15.04 12.33
C LEU A 164 -10.46 -14.77 13.72
N ASN A 165 -9.78 -15.79 14.25
CA ASN A 165 -9.14 -15.79 15.55
C ASN A 165 -8.30 -14.50 15.71
N SER A 166 -8.17 -13.99 16.93
CA SER A 166 -7.29 -12.85 17.25
C SER A 166 -5.89 -13.04 16.61
N ASN A 167 -5.41 -14.28 16.57
CA ASN A 167 -4.16 -14.67 15.92
C ASN A 167 -4.17 -14.43 14.40
N SER A 168 -5.25 -14.73 13.69
CA SER A 168 -5.35 -14.48 12.25
C SER A 168 -5.28 -13.00 11.92
N ASN A 169 -5.90 -12.13 12.73
CA ASN A 169 -5.79 -10.67 12.54
C ASN A 169 -4.35 -10.19 12.79
N LYS A 170 -3.66 -10.71 13.81
CA LYS A 170 -2.24 -10.39 14.05
C LYS A 170 -1.34 -10.81 12.89
N ILE A 171 -1.53 -12.02 12.36
CA ILE A 171 -0.78 -12.52 11.19
C ILE A 171 -1.03 -11.62 9.98
N ALA A 172 -2.29 -11.24 9.73
CA ALA A 172 -2.61 -10.33 8.64
C ALA A 172 -1.94 -8.95 8.81
N ILE A 173 -1.94 -8.39 10.02
CA ILE A 173 -1.21 -7.14 10.32
C ILE A 173 0.27 -7.28 10.00
N ILE A 174 0.93 -8.36 10.45
CA ILE A 174 2.34 -8.62 10.16
C ILE A 174 2.57 -8.63 8.64
N ILE A 175 1.80 -9.45 7.92
CA ILE A 175 1.96 -9.65 6.48
C ILE A 175 1.81 -8.31 5.74
N PHE A 176 0.73 -7.56 6.00
CA PHE A 176 0.49 -6.31 5.27
C PHE A 176 1.44 -5.18 5.66
N ILE A 177 1.95 -5.15 6.90
CA ILE A 177 3.05 -4.25 7.27
C ILE A 177 4.29 -4.58 6.45
N VAL A 178 4.73 -5.83 6.43
CA VAL A 178 5.91 -6.26 5.66
C VAL A 178 5.73 -5.93 4.18
N LEU A 179 4.60 -6.32 3.58
CA LEU A 179 4.30 -6.04 2.17
C LEU A 179 4.32 -4.54 1.88
N SER A 180 3.75 -3.70 2.75
CA SER A 180 3.77 -2.24 2.56
C SER A 180 5.18 -1.65 2.61
N ILE A 181 6.02 -2.06 3.57
CA ILE A 181 7.39 -1.54 3.73
C ILE A 181 8.29 -2.00 2.57
N VAL A 182 8.19 -3.27 2.17
CA VAL A 182 8.99 -3.83 1.05
C VAL A 182 8.44 -3.37 -0.31
N THR A 183 7.29 -2.68 -0.36
CA THR A 183 6.75 -2.01 -1.55
C THR A 183 7.12 -0.52 -1.58
N PHE A 184 7.03 0.18 -0.45
CA PHE A 184 7.27 1.62 -0.36
C PHE A 184 7.75 2.03 1.04
N TYR A 185 8.94 2.65 1.14
CA TYR A 185 9.53 3.06 2.42
C TYR A 185 8.66 4.06 3.21
N GLY A 186 7.93 4.95 2.51
CA GLY A 186 7.04 5.92 3.15
C GLY A 186 5.87 5.31 3.93
N SER A 187 5.62 4.01 3.79
CA SER A 187 4.65 3.26 4.60
C SER A 187 4.93 3.39 6.11
N LEU A 188 6.19 3.64 6.50
CA LEU A 188 6.59 3.84 7.89
C LEU A 188 5.85 4.99 8.58
N PHE A 189 5.49 6.06 7.86
CA PHE A 189 4.75 7.19 8.45
C PHE A 189 3.35 6.78 8.90
N PHE A 190 2.62 6.06 8.06
CA PHE A 190 1.27 5.59 8.40
C PHE A 190 1.30 4.53 9.50
N ILE A 191 2.26 3.59 9.44
CA ILE A 191 2.47 2.59 10.50
C ILE A 191 2.85 3.27 11.83
N GLY A 192 3.67 4.32 11.76
CA GLY A 192 4.04 5.15 12.91
C GLY A 192 2.83 5.80 13.59
N ALA A 193 1.87 6.30 12.82
CA ALA A 193 0.62 6.81 13.37
C ALA A 193 -0.18 5.73 14.12
N MET A 194 -0.23 4.50 13.59
CA MET A 194 -0.88 3.37 14.24
C MET A 194 -0.15 2.95 15.53
N LEU A 195 1.18 3.02 15.54
CA LEU A 195 2.00 2.77 16.72
C LEU A 195 1.73 3.81 17.81
N ILE A 196 1.78 5.10 17.46
CA ILE A 196 1.48 6.20 18.39
C ILE A 196 0.07 6.04 18.98
N TYR A 197 -0.93 5.77 18.14
CA TYR A 197 -2.29 5.50 18.61
C TYR A 197 -2.33 4.32 19.59
N SER A 198 -1.62 3.22 19.29
CA SER A 198 -1.56 2.06 20.18
C SER A 198 -0.94 2.39 21.54
N LEU A 199 0.09 3.22 21.57
CA LEU A 199 0.76 3.67 22.80
C LEU A 199 -0.16 4.59 23.62
N ILE A 200 -0.84 5.54 22.97
CA ILE A 200 -1.82 6.45 23.62
C ILE A 200 -2.95 5.62 24.26
N GLN A 201 -3.46 4.62 23.55
CA GLN A 201 -4.53 3.73 24.02
C GLN A 201 -4.02 2.63 24.98
N LYS A 202 -2.75 2.68 25.40
CA LYS A 202 -2.10 1.70 26.30
C LYS A 202 -2.21 0.24 25.80
N LYS A 203 -2.31 0.04 24.48
CA LYS A 203 -2.38 -1.28 23.83
C LYS A 203 -0.97 -1.82 23.53
N TYR A 204 -0.18 -2.01 24.58
CA TYR A 204 1.26 -2.33 24.47
C TYR A 204 1.56 -3.62 23.69
N LYS A 205 0.70 -4.65 23.80
CA LYS A 205 0.89 -5.90 23.03
C LYS A 205 0.81 -5.67 21.51
N ILE A 206 -0.06 -4.77 21.05
CA ILE A 206 -0.19 -4.40 19.63
C ILE A 206 0.98 -3.50 19.23
N ALA A 207 1.34 -2.54 20.08
CA ALA A 207 2.50 -1.68 19.84
C ALA A 207 3.80 -2.51 19.66
N MET A 208 4.04 -3.48 20.55
CA MET A 208 5.20 -4.39 20.44
C MET A 208 5.16 -5.23 19.17
N LEU A 209 3.99 -5.73 18.76
CA LEU A 209 3.83 -6.45 17.50
C LEU A 209 4.25 -5.58 16.29
N ILE A 210 3.78 -4.33 16.26
CA ILE A 210 4.11 -3.37 15.19
C ILE A 210 5.61 -3.07 15.21
N ILE A 211 6.18 -2.71 16.37
CA ILE A 211 7.61 -2.40 16.54
C ILE A 211 8.46 -3.56 16.05
N PHE A 212 8.19 -4.78 16.51
CA PHE A 212 8.99 -5.95 16.15
C PHE A 212 8.90 -6.25 14.65
N THR A 213 7.70 -6.14 14.06
CA THR A 213 7.51 -6.34 12.62
C THR A 213 8.29 -5.31 11.80
N VAL A 214 8.23 -4.03 12.20
CA VAL A 214 8.96 -2.95 11.53
C VAL A 214 10.47 -3.16 11.66
N LEU A 215 10.97 -3.46 12.86
CA LEU A 215 12.40 -3.70 13.09
C LEU A 215 12.92 -4.88 12.26
N ILE A 216 12.21 -6.02 12.24
CA ILE A 216 12.59 -7.16 11.40
C ILE A 216 12.61 -6.77 9.92
N SER A 217 11.58 -6.05 9.45
CA SER A 217 11.50 -5.62 8.05
C SER A 217 12.67 -4.70 7.68
N LEU A 218 13.04 -3.79 8.59
CA LEU A 218 14.17 -2.87 8.39
C LEU A 218 15.51 -3.60 8.44
N ILE A 219 15.69 -4.56 9.35
CA ILE A 219 16.89 -5.41 9.41
C ILE A 219 17.04 -6.17 8.10
N PHE A 220 15.96 -6.76 7.59
CA PHE A 220 15.97 -7.48 6.31
C PHE A 220 16.31 -6.56 5.13
N LEU A 221 15.80 -5.33 5.13
CA LEU A 221 16.06 -4.35 4.07
C LEU A 221 17.38 -3.59 4.24
N PHE A 222 18.03 -3.70 5.39
CA PHE A 222 19.22 -2.91 5.74
C PHE A 222 20.37 -3.05 4.72
N PRO A 223 20.73 -4.26 4.23
CA PRO A 223 21.79 -4.38 3.22
C PRO A 223 21.50 -3.60 1.94
N LEU A 224 20.24 -3.64 1.47
CA LEU A 224 19.81 -2.91 0.29
C LEU A 224 19.82 -1.40 0.54
N LEU A 225 19.25 -0.95 1.67
CA LEU A 225 19.23 0.46 2.05
C LEU A 225 20.65 1.04 2.15
N PHE A 226 21.59 0.27 2.70
CA PHE A 226 22.99 0.67 2.76
C PHE A 226 23.59 0.83 1.37
N GLN A 227 23.32 -0.10 0.46
CA GLN A 227 23.81 -0.01 -0.92
C GLN A 227 23.18 1.17 -1.70
N GLN A 228 21.88 1.42 -1.52
CA GLN A 228 21.18 2.57 -2.08
C GLN A 228 21.80 3.88 -1.57
N LEU A 229 22.11 3.96 -0.28
CA LEU A 229 22.78 5.12 0.31
C LEU A 229 24.17 5.35 -0.29
N GLN A 230 24.97 4.29 -0.51
CA GLN A 230 26.27 4.44 -1.15
C GLN A 230 26.14 4.89 -2.60
N THR A 231 25.20 4.32 -3.35
CA THR A 231 24.94 4.68 -4.75
C THR A 231 24.46 6.13 -4.87
N ALA A 232 23.64 6.59 -3.92
CA ALA A 232 23.22 7.99 -3.87
C ALA A 232 24.39 8.95 -3.58
N LYS A 233 25.33 8.55 -2.70
CA LYS A 233 26.54 9.34 -2.40
C LYS A 233 27.46 9.45 -3.61
N THR A 234 27.70 8.36 -4.35
CA THR A 234 28.51 8.40 -5.57
C THR A 234 27.83 9.25 -6.65
N GLY A 235 26.52 9.06 -6.87
CA GLY A 235 25.77 9.87 -7.83
C GLY A 235 25.81 11.37 -7.55
N LEU A 236 25.83 11.79 -6.28
CA LEU A 236 25.98 13.20 -5.90
C LEU A 236 27.34 13.79 -6.30
N ILE A 237 28.40 12.98 -6.31
CA ILE A 237 29.75 13.39 -6.70
C ILE A 237 29.87 13.43 -8.23
N ASP A 238 29.33 12.42 -8.91
CA ASP A 238 29.51 12.22 -10.34
C ASP A 238 28.65 13.19 -11.18
N VAL A 239 27.45 13.51 -10.72
CA VAL A 239 26.56 14.45 -11.43
C VAL A 239 26.95 15.88 -11.06
N LYS A 240 27.77 16.49 -11.92
CA LYS A 240 28.20 17.89 -11.78
C LYS A 240 26.98 18.81 -11.59
N ASN A 241 27.03 19.67 -10.57
CA ASN A 241 25.97 20.62 -10.21
C ASN A 241 24.66 19.99 -9.66
N TRP A 242 24.59 18.68 -9.39
CA TRP A 242 23.38 18.05 -8.84
C TRP A 242 22.97 18.64 -7.48
N SER A 243 23.96 19.06 -6.69
CA SER A 243 23.76 19.77 -5.41
C SER A 243 23.06 21.13 -5.54
N LEU A 244 23.10 21.76 -6.72
CA LEU A 244 22.38 23.01 -6.99
C LEU A 244 20.88 22.77 -7.24
N VAL A 245 20.51 21.57 -7.69
CA VAL A 245 19.13 21.20 -8.04
C VAL A 245 18.38 20.61 -6.85
N LEU A 246 19.03 19.75 -6.06
CA LEU A 246 18.40 19.08 -4.90
C LEU A 246 18.16 20.00 -3.70
N GLY A 247 18.79 21.17 -3.66
CA GLY A 247 18.86 21.99 -2.45
C GLY A 247 19.73 21.34 -1.36
N LYS A 248 19.98 22.07 -0.27
CA LYS A 248 20.76 21.54 0.86
C LYS A 248 19.88 20.61 1.70
N ALA A 249 20.38 19.44 2.09
CA ALA A 249 19.71 18.61 3.10
C ALA A 249 19.76 19.33 4.46
N ASN A 250 18.73 20.09 4.77
CA ASN A 250 18.54 20.78 6.04
C ASN A 250 17.18 20.40 6.65
N ILE A 251 16.97 20.75 7.92
CA ILE A 251 15.72 20.45 8.63
C ILE A 251 14.49 20.94 7.85
N LYS A 252 14.62 22.08 7.16
CA LYS A 252 13.53 22.67 6.36
C LYS A 252 13.15 21.84 5.13
N ASN A 253 14.08 21.05 4.59
CA ASN A 253 13.85 20.14 3.46
C ASN A 253 13.52 18.71 3.90
N LEU A 254 13.56 18.43 5.21
CA LEU A 254 13.19 17.15 5.83
C LEU A 254 11.76 17.16 6.42
N LEU A 255 11.14 18.35 6.51
CA LEU A 255 9.77 18.60 6.96
C LEU A 255 8.89 18.99 5.77
#